data_AF-Q755V6-F1
#
_entry.id   AF-Q755V6-F1
#
_cell.length_a   1.000
_cell.length_b   1.000
_cell.length_c   1.000
_cell.angle_alpha   90.00
_cell.angle_beta   90.00
_cell.angle_gamma   90.00
#
_symmetry.space_group_name_H-M   'P 1'
#
loop_
_entity.id
_entity.type
_entity.pdbx_description
1 polymer ?
#
loop_
_entity_poly.entity_id
_entity_poly.type
_entity_poly.pdbx_seq_one_letter_code
_entity_poly.pdbx_strand_id
1 'polypeptide(L)'
;MNPSEVASAGIHPIELCVHSILSSNLEGIYQAITELRESQALLVMKFNQVKKSFMDEQELLQEEGSLKEELARVNQLKKRLDKLTELYAELARKCGAL
;
A
#
# COMPACT_ATOMS: atom_id res chain seq x y z
N MET A 1 -2.91 -53.98 2.41
CA MET A 1 -3.04 -55.04 3.44
C MET A 1 -4.02 -56.07 2.95
N ASN A 2 -3.70 -57.35 3.14
CA ASN A 2 -4.61 -58.43 2.77
C ASN A 2 -5.83 -58.41 3.70
N PRO A 3 -7.04 -58.75 3.24
CA PRO A 3 -8.25 -58.72 4.06
C PRO A 3 -8.16 -59.62 5.31
N SER A 4 -7.31 -60.65 5.27
CA SER A 4 -7.01 -61.53 6.40
C SER A 4 -6.18 -60.88 7.53
N GLU A 5 -5.33 -59.91 7.22
CA GLU A 5 -4.53 -59.18 8.23
C GLU A 5 -5.39 -58.15 8.98
N VAL A 6 -6.39 -57.59 8.29
CA VAL A 6 -7.35 -56.61 8.84
C VAL A 6 -8.26 -57.25 9.89
N ALA A 7 -8.74 -58.48 9.65
CA ALA A 7 -9.54 -59.22 10.62
C ALA A 7 -8.77 -59.52 11.92
N SER A 8 -7.46 -59.75 11.83
CA SER A 8 -6.58 -60.01 13.00
C SER A 8 -6.38 -58.79 13.89
N ALA A 9 -6.58 -57.57 13.37
CA ALA A 9 -6.45 -56.33 14.15
C ALA A 9 -7.74 -55.97 14.91
N GLY A 10 -8.83 -56.72 14.73
CA GLY A 10 -10.13 -56.44 15.35
C GLY A 10 -10.82 -55.17 14.83
N ILE A 11 -10.30 -54.56 13.77
CA ILE A 11 -10.87 -53.35 13.15
C ILE A 11 -11.78 -53.78 12.01
N HIS A 12 -13.04 -53.35 12.03
CA HIS A 12 -14.00 -53.73 11.01
C HIS A 12 -13.61 -53.10 9.66
N PRO A 13 -13.72 -53.79 8.50
CA PRO A 13 -13.40 -53.21 7.20
C PRO A 13 -14.11 -51.88 6.90
N ILE A 14 -15.34 -51.71 7.40
CA ILE A 14 -16.09 -50.44 7.31
C ILE A 14 -15.42 -49.34 8.13
N GLU A 15 -14.93 -49.63 9.34
CA GLU A 15 -14.24 -48.65 10.19
C GLU A 15 -12.93 -48.18 9.55
N LEU A 16 -12.17 -49.09 8.93
CA LEU A 16 -10.98 -48.74 8.15
C LEU A 16 -11.33 -47.88 6.93
N CYS A 17 -12.41 -48.21 6.22
CA CYS A 17 -12.88 -47.41 5.09
C CYS A 17 -13.26 -45.99 5.54
N VAL A 18 -14.05 -45.88 6.62
CA VAL A 18 -14.44 -44.59 7.21
C VAL A 18 -13.21 -43.82 7.68
N HIS A 19 -12.28 -44.45 8.40
CA HIS A 19 -11.04 -43.81 8.83
C HIS A 19 -10.22 -43.33 7.63
N SER A 20 -10.09 -44.12 6.57
CA SER A 20 -9.38 -43.71 5.35
C SER A 20 -10.02 -42.51 4.68
N ILE A 21 -11.35 -42.46 4.58
CA ILE A 21 -12.08 -41.33 4.00
C ILE A 21 -11.91 -40.08 4.87
N LEU A 22 -12.07 -40.21 6.19
CA LEU A 22 -11.90 -39.11 7.12
C LEU A 22 -10.47 -38.56 7.12
N SER A 23 -9.46 -39.44 7.10
CA SER A 23 -8.05 -39.05 6.99
C SER A 23 -7.77 -38.28 5.70
N SER A 24 -8.24 -38.77 4.56
CA SER A 24 -8.07 -38.11 3.25
C SER A 24 -8.75 -36.74 3.22
N ASN A 25 -10.00 -36.64 3.71
CA ASN A 25 -10.72 -35.38 3.76
C ASN A 25 -10.05 -34.37 4.70
N LEU A 26 -9.53 -34.84 5.84
CA LEU A 26 -8.82 -34.01 6.81
C LEU A 26 -7.50 -33.49 6.24
N GLU A 27 -6.75 -34.32 5.50
CA GLU A 27 -5.57 -33.92 4.75
C GLU A 27 -5.93 -32.85 3.69
N GLY A 28 -7.02 -33.05 2.94
CA GLY A 28 -7.52 -32.06 1.99
C GLY A 28 -7.91 -30.72 2.63
N ILE A 29 -8.54 -30.75 3.82
CA ILE A 29 -8.86 -29.55 4.60
C ILE A 29 -7.59 -28.84 5.05
N TYR A 30 -6.57 -29.56 5.53
CA TYR A 30 -5.29 -28.96 5.93
C TYR A 30 -4.57 -28.30 4.75
N GLN A 31 -4.61 -28.92 3.57
CA GLN A 31 -4.06 -28.34 2.35
C GLN A 31 -4.78 -27.05 1.96
N ALA A 32 -6.12 -27.05 1.96
CA ALA A 32 -6.92 -25.87 1.65
C ALA A 32 -6.70 -24.71 2.65
N ILE A 33 -6.53 -25.01 3.95
CA ILE A 33 -6.20 -24.01 4.97
C ILE A 33 -4.82 -23.40 4.70
N THR A 34 -3.86 -24.19 4.24
CA THR A 34 -2.51 -23.73 3.90
C THR A 34 -2.54 -22.79 2.71
N GLU A 35 -3.23 -23.16 1.63
CA GLU A 35 -3.41 -22.32 0.44
C GLU A 35 -4.15 -21.02 0.75
N LEU A 36 -5.15 -21.07 1.63
CA LEU A 36 -5.86 -19.88 2.10
C LEU A 36 -4.91 -18.94 2.87
N ARG A 37 -4.07 -19.49 3.75
CA ARG A 37 -3.08 -18.71 4.51
C ARG A 37 -2.07 -18.03 3.59
N GLU A 38 -1.59 -18.72 2.57
CA GLU A 38 -0.67 -18.16 1.57
C GLU A 38 -1.34 -17.03 0.78
N SER A 39 -2.59 -17.24 0.34
CA SER A 39 -3.38 -16.23 -0.36
C SER A 39 -3.62 -14.98 0.51
N GLN A 40 -3.90 -15.17 1.79
CA GLN A 40 -4.05 -14.07 2.75
C GLN A 40 -2.74 -13.30 2.98
N ALA A 41 -1.61 -14.01 3.10
CA ALA A 41 -0.30 -13.38 3.22
C ALA A 41 0.04 -12.52 1.98
N LEU A 42 -0.25 -13.03 0.78
CA LEU A 42 -0.09 -12.29 -0.47
C LEU A 42 -1.00 -11.05 -0.50
N LEU A 43 -2.26 -11.19 -0.08
CA LEU A 43 -3.21 -10.07 -0.03
C LEU A 43 -2.74 -8.97 0.93
N VAL A 44 -2.26 -9.33 2.12
CA VAL A 44 -1.69 -8.38 3.09
C VAL A 44 -0.46 -7.68 2.49
N MET A 45 0.41 -8.41 1.81
CA MET A 45 1.57 -7.81 1.14
C MET A 45 1.15 -6.80 0.07
N LYS A 46 0.18 -7.15 -0.78
CA LYS A 46 -0.35 -6.26 -1.83
C LYS A 46 -1.05 -5.03 -1.25
N PHE A 47 -1.83 -5.22 -0.19
CA PHE A 47 -2.47 -4.11 0.53
C PHE A 47 -1.43 -3.13 1.08
N ASN A 48 -0.35 -3.63 1.68
CA ASN A 48 0.74 -2.79 2.17
C ASN A 48 1.47 -2.03 1.05
N GLN A 49 1.63 -2.63 -0.13
CA GLN A 49 2.20 -1.96 -1.30
C GLN A 49 1.30 -0.79 -1.77
N VAL A 50 0.00 -1.03 -1.88
CA VAL A 50 -0.98 0.01 -2.25
C VAL A 50 -1.01 1.13 -1.21
N LYS A 51 -1.04 0.78 0.09
CA LYS A 51 -1.00 1.74 1.19
C LYS A 51 0.25 2.62 1.11
N LYS A 52 1.42 2.04 0.85
CA LYS A 52 2.67 2.79 0.70
C LYS A 52 2.59 3.75 -0.49
N SER A 53 2.18 3.27 -1.66
CA SER A 53 2.03 4.11 -2.85
C SER A 53 1.09 5.29 -2.62
N PHE A 54 -0.01 5.07 -1.88
CA PHE A 54 -0.94 6.12 -1.53
C PHE A 54 -0.34 7.15 -0.56
N MET A 55 0.46 6.71 0.43
CA MET A 55 1.16 7.62 1.34
C MET A 55 2.20 8.46 0.60
N ASP A 56 2.98 7.84 -0.30
CA ASP A 56 3.97 8.53 -1.12
C ASP A 56 3.29 9.58 -2.04
N GLU A 57 2.14 9.24 -2.64
CA GLU A 57 1.34 10.19 -3.44
C GLU A 57 0.76 11.33 -2.59
N GLN A 58 0.29 11.02 -1.38
CA GLN A 58 -0.22 12.03 -0.46
C GLN A 58 0.86 13.02 -0.03
N GLU A 59 2.09 12.56 0.21
CA GLU A 59 3.24 13.40 0.54
C GLU A 59 3.57 14.35 -0.62
N LEU A 60 3.64 13.84 -1.85
CA LEU A 60 3.86 14.66 -3.05
C LEU A 60 2.78 15.75 -3.23
N LEU A 61 1.51 15.40 -3.01
CA LEU A 61 0.41 16.38 -3.09
C LEU A 61 0.52 17.47 -2.01
N GLN A 62 1.00 17.12 -0.81
CA GLN A 62 1.25 18.09 0.25
C GLN A 62 2.43 19.01 -0.10
N GLU A 63 3.51 18.46 -0.64
CA GLU A 63 4.65 19.23 -1.15
C GLU A 63 4.21 20.21 -2.25
N GLU A 64 3.42 19.76 -3.24
CA GLU A 64 2.86 20.63 -4.27
C GLU A 64 1.99 21.76 -3.69
N GLY A 65 1.19 21.45 -2.65
CA GLY A 65 0.42 22.44 -1.90
C GLY A 65 1.32 23.52 -1.30
N SER A 66 2.39 23.11 -0.61
CA SER A 66 3.36 24.02 -0.01
C SER A 66 4.11 24.87 -1.05
N LEU A 67 4.45 24.29 -2.21
CA LEU A 67 5.11 24.99 -3.30
C LEU A 67 4.21 26.06 -3.92
N LYS A 68 2.90 25.80 -4.02
CA LYS A 68 1.93 26.81 -4.48
C LYS A 68 1.86 28.01 -3.53
N GLU A 69 1.92 27.77 -2.22
CA GLU A 69 1.96 28.84 -1.20
C GLU A 69 3.25 29.65 -1.30
N GLU A 70 4.40 28.99 -1.41
CA GLU A 70 5.69 29.65 -1.58
C GLU A 70 5.76 30.45 -2.89
N LEU A 71 5.23 29.91 -3.99
CA LEU A 71 5.12 30.62 -5.27
C LEU A 71 4.21 31.86 -5.16
N ALA A 72 3.10 31.77 -4.41
CA ALA A 72 2.26 32.92 -4.12
C ALA A 72 3.01 34.00 -3.31
N ARG A 73 3.83 33.59 -2.32
CA ARG A 73 4.67 34.50 -1.53
C ARG A 73 5.72 35.20 -2.38
N VAL A 74 6.41 34.47 -3.26
CA VAL A 74 7.39 35.03 -4.21
C VAL A 74 6.72 36.02 -5.16
N ASN A 75 5.53 35.70 -5.68
CA ASN A 75 4.78 36.63 -6.54
C ASN A 75 4.38 37.92 -5.82
N GLN A 76 4.03 37.86 -4.52
CA GLN A 76 3.78 39.07 -3.73
C GLN A 76 5.05 39.90 -3.54
N LEU A 77 6.19 39.26 -3.27
CA LEU A 77 7.48 39.94 -3.16
C LEU A 77 7.88 40.60 -4.48
N LYS A 78 7.67 39.92 -5.62
CA LYS A 78 7.89 40.48 -6.95
C LYS A 78 7.08 41.76 -7.16
N LYS A 79 5.77 41.73 -6.88
CA LYS A 79 4.91 42.93 -6.98
C LYS A 79 5.40 44.09 -6.10
N ARG A 80 5.88 43.78 -4.90
CA ARG A 80 6.45 44.80 -3.99
C ARG A 80 7.75 45.38 -4.55
N LEU A 81 8.61 44.52 -5.11
CA LEU A 81 9.85 44.93 -5.74
C LEU A 81 9.58 45.80 -6.98
N ASP A 82 8.67 45.39 -7.85
CA ASP A 82 8.26 46.14 -9.05
C ASP A 82 7.80 47.56 -8.66
N LYS A 83 6.93 47.67 -7.64
CA LYS A 83 6.49 48.97 -7.09
C LYS A 83 7.65 49.79 -6.52
N LEU A 84 8.59 49.17 -5.82
CA LEU A 84 9.79 49.84 -5.28
C LEU A 84 10.69 50.35 -6.42
N THR A 85 10.86 49.57 -7.48
CA THR A 85 11.63 49.98 -8.66
C THR A 85 10.97 51.12 -9.43
N GLU A 86 9.64 51.13 -9.53
CA GLU A 86 8.87 52.24 -10.11
C GLU A 86 9.07 53.52 -9.30
N LEU A 87 8.93 53.45 -7.98
CA LEU A 87 9.15 54.60 -7.08
C LEU A 87 10.59 55.11 -7.14
N TYR A 88 11.57 54.22 -7.22
CA TYR A 88 12.98 54.60 -7.38
C TYR A 88 13.21 55.28 -8.75
N ALA A 89 12.64 54.76 -9.83
CA ALA A 89 12.74 55.37 -11.15
C ALA A 89 12.06 56.75 -11.22
N GLU A 90 10.94 56.94 -10.53
CA GLU A 90 10.30 58.25 -10.36
C GLU A 90 11.18 59.24 -9.58
N LEU A 91 11.79 58.78 -8.49
CA LEU A 91 12.68 59.61 -7.68
C LEU A 91 13.94 60.00 -8.46
N ALA A 92 14.56 59.05 -9.17
CA ALA A 92 15.74 59.28 -10.00
C ALA A 92 15.48 60.33 -11.09
N ARG A 93 14.31 60.26 -11.76
CA ARG A 93 13.86 61.29 -12.71
C ARG A 93 13.69 62.66 -12.05
N LYS A 94 13.11 62.73 -10.84
CA LYS A 94 12.95 64.00 -10.11
C LYS A 94 14.28 64.61 -9.65
N CYS A 95 15.27 63.77 -9.32
CA CYS A 95 16.60 64.21 -8.91
C CYS A 95 17.54 64.54 -10.10
N GLY A 96 17.09 64.41 -11.35
CA GLY A 96 17.89 64.69 -12.54
C GLY A 96 19.05 63.72 -12.77
N ALA A 97 19.00 62.52 -12.19
CA ALA A 97 20.02 61.48 -12.39
C ALA A 97 19.77 60.62 -13.65
N LEU A 98 18.61 60.81 -14.30
CA LEU A 98 18.15 60.25 -15.58
C LEU A 98 17.41 61.35 -16.33
#